data_AF-A0A9D6F1G9-F1
#
_entry.id   AF-A0A9D6F1G9-F1
#
_cell.length_a   1.000
_cell.length_b   1.000
_cell.length_c   1.000
_cell.angle_alpha   90.00
_cell.angle_beta   90.00
_cell.angle_gamma   90.00
#
_symmetry.space_group_name_H-M   'P 1'
#
loop_
_entity.id
_entity.type
_entity.pdbx_description
1 polymer ?
#
loop_
_entity_poly.entity_id
_entity_poly.type
_entity_poly.pdbx_seq_one_letter_code
_entity_poly.pdbx_strand_id
1 'polypeptide(L)' 'MSPTLEQLGIDRLSIEQRIALAQEILDSVVADQPTPCLSDAKRQELKRRLAEHAANPHDVVPWEQIEAEAVARFGK' A
#
# COMPACT_ATOMS: atom_id res chain seq x y z
N MET A 1 13.55 -21.92 6.87
CA MET A 1 12.20 -22.18 7.39
C MET A 1 11.56 -20.82 7.61
N SER A 2 10.42 -20.54 7.00
CA SER A 2 9.69 -19.29 7.27
C SER A 2 9.01 -19.39 8.64
N PRO A 3 9.07 -18.36 9.49
CA PRO A 3 8.35 -18.38 10.76
C PRO A 3 6.84 -18.44 10.51
N THR A 4 6.11 -19.16 11.37
CA THR A 4 4.63 -19.17 11.33
C THR A 4 4.04 -18.19 12.36
N LEU A 5 2.76 -17.82 12.18
CA LEU A 5 2.08 -16.92 13.13
C LEU A 5 2.01 -17.52 14.53
N GLU A 6 1.79 -18.83 14.64
CA GLU A 6 1.71 -19.57 15.91
C GLU A 6 3.07 -19.63 16.61
N GLN A 7 4.15 -19.81 15.86
CA GLN A 7 5.51 -19.79 16.42
C GLN A 7 5.87 -18.42 17.00
N LEU A 8 5.32 -17.35 16.44
CA LEU A 8 5.51 -15.98 16.89
C LEU A 8 4.43 -15.52 17.89
N GLY A 9 3.44 -16.37 18.22
CA GLY A 9 2.33 -16.05 19.12
C GLY A 9 1.38 -14.96 18.58
N ILE A 10 1.44 -14.64 17.30
CA ILE A 10 0.65 -13.59 16.64
C ILE A 10 -0.82 -14.04 16.51
N ASP A 11 -1.07 -15.34 16.44
CA ASP A 11 -2.40 -15.96 16.43
C ASP A 11 -3.23 -15.59 17.66
N ARG A 12 -2.58 -15.32 18.80
CA ARG A 12 -3.21 -14.97 20.08
C ARG A 12 -3.61 -13.49 20.19
N LEU A 13 -3.14 -12.66 19.27
CA LEU A 13 -3.46 -11.24 19.22
C LEU A 13 -4.86 -11.01 18.65
N SER A 14 -5.51 -9.93 19.08
CA SER A 14 -6.74 -9.46 18.46
C SER A 14 -6.50 -9.07 16.99
N ILE A 15 -7.57 -9.00 16.18
CA ILE A 15 -7.46 -8.58 14.77
C ILE A 15 -6.78 -7.21 14.67
N GLU A 16 -7.19 -6.26 15.51
CA GLU A 16 -6.62 -4.91 15.55
C GLU A 16 -5.12 -4.93 15.87
N GLN A 17 -4.70 -5.72 16.86
CA GLN A 17 -3.29 -5.88 17.23
C GLN A 17 -2.48 -6.52 16.11
N ARG A 18 -3.04 -7.50 15.40
CA ARG A 18 -2.37 -8.11 14.23
C ARG A 18 -2.20 -7.11 13.10
N ILE A 19 -3.20 -6.27 12.84
CA ILE A 19 -3.13 -5.22 11.82
C ILE A 19 -2.06 -4.19 12.20
N ALA A 20 -2.04 -3.73 13.45
CA ALA A 20 -1.04 -2.79 13.93
C ALA A 20 0.38 -3.36 13.82
N LEU A 21 0.58 -4.62 14.23
CA LEU A 21 1.86 -5.31 14.11
C LEU A 21 2.28 -5.50 12.65
N ALA A 22 1.33 -5.83 11.76
CA ALA A 22 1.61 -5.95 10.33
C ALA A 22 2.10 -4.61 9.75
N GLN A 23 1.49 -3.50 10.15
CA GLN A 23 1.93 -2.16 9.76
C GLN A 23 3.34 -1.86 10.28
N GLU A 24 3.61 -2.13 11.57
CA GLU A 24 4.93 -1.90 12.17
C GLU A 24 6.04 -2.72 11.49
N ILE A 25 5.76 -3.98 11.14
CA ILE A 25 6.69 -4.84 10.39
C ILE A 25 6.92 -4.27 8.98
N LEU A 26 5.88 -3.79 8.31
CA LEU A 26 6.04 -3.16 6.98
C LEU A 26 6.87 -1.87 7.08
N ASP A 27 6.64 -1.05 8.09
CA ASP A 27 7.38 0.19 8.33
C ASP A 27 8.87 -0.09 8.62
N SER A 28 9.18 -1.13 9.39
CA SER A 28 10.57 -1.51 9.69
C SER A 28 11.32 -1.97 8.43
N VAL A 29 10.66 -2.73 7.55
CA VAL A 29 11.25 -3.13 6.27
C VAL A 29 11.55 -1.90 5.40
N VAL A 30 10.64 -0.93 5.36
CA VAL A 30 10.85 0.31 4.58
C VAL A 30 12.01 1.13 5.16
N ALA A 31 12.14 1.21 6.49
CA ALA A 31 13.22 1.93 7.15
C ALA A 31 14.61 1.34 6.83
N ASP A 32 14.70 0.02 6.69
CA ASP A 32 15.95 -0.68 6.38
C ASP A 32 16.30 -0.66 4.87
N GLN A 33 15.38 -0.24 4.01
CA GLN A 33 15.64 -0.18 2.57
C GLN A 33 16.30 1.15 2.16
N PRO A 34 17.42 1.12 1.42
CA PRO A 34 17.98 2.34 0.88
C PRO A 34 16.96 2.99 -0.04
N THR A 35 16.72 4.29 0.13
CA THR A 35 15.81 5.04 -0.74
C THR A 35 16.23 4.83 -2.19
N PRO A 36 15.38 4.23 -3.04
CA PRO A 36 15.77 3.95 -4.41
C PRO A 36 16.07 5.26 -5.12
N CYS A 37 17.27 5.38 -5.69
CA CYS A 37 17.62 6.55 -6.48
C CYS A 37 16.67 6.61 -7.70
N LEU A 38 15.81 7.63 -7.72
CA LEU A 38 15.01 7.89 -8.91
C LEU A 38 15.95 8.33 -10.04
N SER A 39 15.72 7.83 -11.26
CA SER A 39 16.34 8.43 -12.44
C SER A 39 15.71 9.80 -12.71
N ASP A 40 16.36 10.64 -13.51
CA ASP A 40 15.79 11.93 -13.91
C ASP A 40 14.46 11.76 -14.64
N ALA A 41 14.35 10.74 -15.50
CA ALA A 41 13.11 10.40 -16.18
C ALA A 41 11.97 10.09 -15.19
N LYS A 42 12.25 9.31 -14.13
CA LYS A 42 11.25 9.01 -13.09
C LYS A 42 10.86 10.27 -12.30
N ARG A 43 11.83 11.12 -11.95
CA ARG A 43 11.56 12.41 -11.28
C ARG A 43 10.69 13.33 -12.14
N GLN A 44 10.99 13.43 -13.43
CA GLN A 44 10.23 14.25 -14.36
C GLN A 44 8.78 13.73 -14.50
N GLU A 45 8.60 12.41 -14.60
CA GLU A 45 7.27 11.82 -14.68
C GLU A 45 6.44 12.08 -13.41
N LEU A 46 7.04 11.95 -12.22
CA LEU A 46 6.33 12.28 -10.97
C LEU A 46 5.92 13.75 -10.93
N LYS A 47 6.80 14.68 -11.33
CA LYS A 47 6.47 16.11 -11.41
C LYS A 47 5.33 16.37 -12.39
N ARG A 48 5.34 15.70 -13.55
CA ARG A 48 4.27 15.81 -14.56
C ARG A 48 2.92 15.36 -13.99
N ARG A 49 2.88 14.20 -13.33
CA ARG A 49 1.65 13.66 -12.71
C ARG A 49 1.12 14.53 -11.58
N LEU A 50 2.01 15.08 -10.75
CA LEU A 50 1.61 16.00 -9.69
C LEU A 50 0.99 17.29 -10.25
N ALA A 51 1.58 17.86 -11.30
CA ALA A 51 1.03 19.04 -11.95
C ALA A 51 -0.32 18.74 -12.63
N GLU A 52 -0.44 17.58 -13.28
CA GLU A 52 -1.69 17.11 -13.90
C GLU A 52 -2.81 16.93 -12.87
N HIS A 53 -2.51 16.30 -11.72
CA HIS A 53 -3.48 16.15 -10.65
C HIS A 53 -3.85 17.49 -9.98
N ALA A 54 -2.88 18.39 -9.80
CA ALA A 54 -3.16 19.73 -9.28
C ALA A 54 -4.06 20.55 -10.23
N ALA A 55 -3.92 20.37 -11.54
CA ALA A 55 -4.79 20.98 -12.53
C ALA A 55 -6.17 20.31 -12.61
N ASN A 56 -6.24 19.00 -12.37
CA ASN A 56 -7.46 18.18 -12.47
C ASN A 56 -7.69 17.36 -11.18
N PRO A 57 -8.04 17.99 -10.04
CA PRO A 57 -8.14 17.30 -8.75
C PRO A 57 -9.28 16.27 -8.71
N HIS A 58 -10.27 16.40 -9.59
CA HIS A 58 -11.41 15.49 -9.71
C HIS A 58 -11.23 14.43 -10.81
N ASP A 59 -10.09 14.40 -11.51
CA ASP A 59 -9.74 13.33 -12.44
C ASP A 59 -9.23 12.10 -11.66
N VAL A 60 -10.13 11.54 -10.87
CA VAL A 60 -9.92 10.40 -9.99
C VAL A 60 -11.11 9.46 -10.10
N VAL A 61 -10.87 8.17 -9.91
CA VAL A 61 -11.96 7.19 -9.77
C VAL A 61 -12.22 6.99 -8.27
N PRO A 62 -13.45 7.20 -7.78
CA PRO A 62 -13.80 6.95 -6.39
C PRO A 62 -13.52 5.49 -5.99
N TRP A 63 -13.08 5.29 -4.75
CA TRP A 63 -12.80 3.94 -4.25
C TRP A 63 -14.04 3.05 -4.31
N GLU A 64 -15.21 3.60 -3.99
CA GLU A 64 -16.49 2.88 -3.98
C GLU A 64 -16.83 2.33 -5.37
N GLN A 65 -16.45 3.05 -6.44
CA GLN A 65 -16.62 2.58 -7.81
C GLN A 65 -15.68 1.41 -8.10
N ILE A 66 -14.39 1.55 -7.79
CA ILE A 66 -13.39 0.48 -8.01
C ILE A 66 -13.76 -0.78 -7.21
N GLU A 67 -14.21 -0.61 -5.97
CA GLU A 67 -14.67 -1.70 -5.11
C GLU A 67 -15.90 -2.40 -5.72
N ALA A 68 -16.90 -1.63 -6.13
CA ALA A 68 -18.10 -2.19 -6.78
C ALA A 68 -17.76 -2.97 -8.06
N GLU A 69 -16.87 -2.43 -8.90
CA GLU A 69 -16.38 -3.10 -10.11
C GLU A 69 -15.61 -4.38 -9.78
N ALA A 70 -14.76 -4.36 -8.75
CA ALA A 70 -14.01 -5.53 -8.30
C ALA A 70 -14.93 -6.63 -7.75
N VAL A 71 -15.90 -6.28 -6.91
CA VAL A 71 -16.89 -7.23 -6.37
C VAL A 71 -17.74 -7.82 -7.48
N ALA A 72 -18.22 -7.01 -8.43
CA ALA A 72 -18.99 -7.51 -9.57
C ALA A 72 -18.19 -8.51 -10.42
N ARG A 73 -16.86 -8.31 -10.52
CA ARG A 73 -15.96 -9.16 -11.31
C ARG A 73 -15.53 -10.44 -10.59
N PHE A 74 -15.28 -10.37 -9.29
CA PHE A 74 -14.61 -11.43 -8.52
C PHE A 74 -15.41 -12.00 -7.36
N GLY A 75 -16.57 -11.43 -7.01
CA GLY A 75 -17.40 -11.81 -5.86
C GLY A 75 -18.20 -13.11 -6.04
N LYS A 76 -17.57 -14.17 -6.57
CA LYS A 76 -18.11 -15.54 -6.53
C LYS A 76 -17.41 -16.36 -5.46
#